data_AF-A0A923UI42-F1
#
_entry.id   AF-A0A923UI42-F1
#
_cell.length_a   1.000
_cell.length_b   1.000
_cell.length_c   1.000
_cell.angle_alpha   90.00
_cell.angle_beta   90.00
_cell.angle_gamma   90.00
#
_symmetry.space_group_name_H-M   'P 1'
#
loop_
_entity.id
_entity.type
_entity.pdbx_description
1 polymer ?
#
loop_
_entity_poly.entity_id
_entity_poly.type
_entity_poly.pdbx_seq_one_letter_code
_entity_poly.pdbx_strand_id
1 'polypeptide(L)'
;MKYAYHSTYKTTFTKTVEQGERIHALIPKGKPWKNGFIERSNRTDKDNLFNKIQFIDSEDRKYQLKLWEMEYNFHRPHQGINNLTPIQKAQMQHPIWTKFALGIS
;
A
#
# COMPACT_ATOMS: atom_id res chain seq x y z
N MET A 1 -14.54 -31.54 26.14
CA MET A 1 -13.15 -31.08 26.37
C MET A 1 -13.05 -29.64 25.85
N LYS A 2 -13.05 -28.63 26.73
CA LYS A 2 -12.89 -27.21 26.34
C LYS A 2 -11.39 -26.97 26.23
N TYR A 3 -10.88 -26.77 25.02
CA TYR A 3 -9.48 -26.37 24.85
C TYR A 3 -9.26 -25.05 25.58
N ALA A 4 -8.33 -25.02 26.52
CA ALA A 4 -7.87 -23.79 27.14
C ALA A 4 -7.21 -22.96 26.03
N TYR A 5 -7.96 -22.00 25.50
CA TYR A 5 -7.45 -21.00 24.59
C TYR A 5 -6.38 -20.22 25.35
N HIS A 6 -5.10 -20.46 25.05
CA HIS A 6 -4.00 -19.67 25.59
C HIS A 6 -4.07 -18.27 24.96
N SER A 7 -4.88 -17.41 25.55
CA SER A 7 -5.18 -16.05 25.08
C SER A 7 -3.98 -15.11 25.03
N THR A 8 -2.81 -15.56 25.50
CA THR A 8 -1.58 -14.78 25.58
C THR A 8 -0.63 -14.95 24.40
N TYR A 9 -0.85 -15.94 23.53
CA TYR A 9 0.02 -16.13 22.36
C TYR A 9 -0.19 -14.99 21.36
N LYS A 10 0.86 -14.20 21.15
CA LYS A 10 0.93 -13.18 20.11
C LYS A 10 1.81 -13.67 18.96
N THR A 11 1.30 -13.56 17.74
CA THR A 11 2.08 -13.83 16.53
C THR A 11 3.24 -12.83 16.41
N THR A 12 4.27 -13.18 15.64
CA THR A 12 5.37 -12.25 15.32
C THR A 12 4.84 -10.95 14.71
N PHE A 13 3.85 -11.04 13.81
CA PHE A 13 3.18 -9.88 13.22
C PHE A 13 2.56 -8.97 14.29
N THR A 14 1.79 -9.52 15.23
CA THR A 14 1.18 -8.76 16.33
C THR A 14 2.23 -8.06 17.19
N LYS A 15 3.32 -8.76 17.51
CA LYS A 15 4.43 -8.18 18.29
C LYS A 15 5.08 -7.00 17.57
N THR A 16 5.33 -7.12 16.26
CA THR A 16 5.94 -6.06 15.45
C THR A 16 5.04 -4.83 15.33
N VAL A 17 3.72 -5.02 15.16
CA VAL A 17 2.74 -3.92 15.13
C VAL A 17 2.74 -3.17 16.47
N GLU A 18 2.72 -3.90 17.59
CA GLU A 18 2.72 -3.32 18.93
C GLU A 18 4.01 -2.55 19.22
N GLN A 19 5.17 -3.10 18.85
CA GLN A 19 6.48 -2.45 18.99
C GLN A 19 6.57 -1.15 18.18
N GLY A 20 5.89 -1.08 17.02
CA GLY A 20 5.83 0.13 16.20
C GLY A 20 4.73 1.12 16.61
N GLU A 21 4.04 0.86 17.73
CA GLU A 21 2.89 1.64 18.22
C GLU A 21 1.83 1.87 17.12
N ARG A 22 1.60 0.85 16.28
CA ARG A 22 0.66 0.91 15.15
C ARG A 22 -0.70 0.33 15.55
N ILE A 23 -1.76 0.94 15.05
CA ILE A 23 -3.13 0.40 15.19
C ILE A 23 -3.33 -0.66 14.10
N HIS A 24 -3.70 -1.88 14.50
CA HIS A 24 -4.09 -2.95 13.57
C HIS A 24 -5.58 -3.23 13.66
N ALA A 25 -6.26 -3.15 12.51
CA ALA A 25 -7.69 -3.37 12.40
C ALA A 25 -8.01 -4.33 11.24
N LEU A 26 -8.98 -5.22 11.46
CA LEU A 26 -9.48 -6.12 10.43
C LEU A 26 -10.74 -5.54 9.77
N ILE A 27 -10.90 -5.81 8.49
CA ILE A 27 -12.16 -5.54 7.79
C ILE A 27 -13.24 -6.46 8.38
N PRO A 28 -14.41 -5.94 8.78
CA PRO A 28 -15.49 -6.78 9.29
C PRO A 28 -15.92 -7.83 8.27
N LYS A 29 -16.21 -9.05 8.76
CA LYS A 29 -16.73 -10.12 7.92
C LYS A 29 -17.97 -9.67 7.15
N GLY A 30 -18.07 -10.07 5.88
CA GLY A 30 -19.18 -9.72 5.00
C GLY A 30 -19.21 -8.25 4.54
N LYS A 31 -18.13 -7.48 4.74
CA LYS A 31 -18.05 -6.06 4.32
C LYS A 31 -16.93 -5.78 3.30
N PRO A 32 -16.90 -6.46 2.14
CA PRO A 32 -15.83 -6.31 1.14
C PRO A 32 -15.71 -4.89 0.58
N TRP A 33 -16.82 -4.13 0.51
CA TRP A 33 -16.81 -2.74 0.03
C TRP A 33 -15.88 -1.81 0.82
N LYS A 34 -15.51 -2.16 2.06
CA LYS A 34 -14.53 -1.41 2.85
C LYS A 34 -13.10 -1.55 2.31
N ASN A 35 -12.82 -2.55 1.48
CA ASN A 35 -11.52 -2.78 0.84
C ASN A 35 -11.42 -2.15 -0.57
N GLY A 36 -12.47 -1.47 -1.04
CA GLY A 36 -12.57 -1.07 -2.45
C GLY A 36 -11.45 -0.16 -2.95
N PHE A 37 -10.82 0.63 -2.08
CA PHE A 37 -9.66 1.44 -2.45
C PHE A 37 -8.44 0.59 -2.84
N ILE A 38 -8.12 -0.42 -2.02
CA ILE A 38 -7.00 -1.33 -2.26
C ILE A 38 -7.27 -2.20 -3.48
N GLU A 39 -8.50 -2.71 -3.63
CA GLU A 39 -8.89 -3.51 -4.78
C GLU A 39 -8.75 -2.74 -6.10
N ARG A 40 -9.15 -1.46 -6.11
CA ARG A 40 -8.96 -0.58 -7.27
C ARG A 40 -7.49 -0.34 -7.60
N SER A 41 -6.64 -0.14 -6.58
CA SER A 41 -5.20 0.01 -6.77
C SER A 41 -4.61 -1.25 -7.39
N ASN A 42 -4.87 -2.42 -6.79
CA ASN A 42 -4.34 -3.70 -7.26
C ASN A 42 -4.77 -4.03 -8.70
N ARG A 43 -6.01 -3.70 -9.06
CA ARG A 43 -6.48 -3.85 -10.45
C ARG A 43 -5.70 -2.94 -11.40
N THR A 44 -5.41 -1.71 -10.97
CA THR A 44 -4.64 -0.75 -11.78
C THR A 44 -3.22 -1.25 -12.04
N ASP A 45 -2.56 -1.81 -11.02
CA ASP A 45 -1.23 -2.41 -11.16
C ASP A 45 -1.27 -3.65 -12.07
N LYS A 46 -2.30 -4.49 -11.91
CA LYS A 46 -2.51 -5.65 -12.79
C LYS A 46 -2.64 -5.25 -14.24
N ASP A 47 -3.54 -4.31 -14.54
CA ASP A 47 -3.87 -3.96 -15.92
C ASP A 47 -2.77 -3.13 -16.60
N ASN A 48 -1.99 -2.37 -15.84
CA ASN A 48 -1.00 -1.44 -16.41
C ASN A 48 0.45 -1.88 -16.28
N LEU A 49 0.76 -2.81 -15.37
CA LEU A 49 2.10 -3.36 -15.22
C LEU A 49 2.09 -4.85 -15.55
N PHE A 50 1.42 -5.66 -14.73
CA PHE A 50 1.58 -7.12 -14.79
C PHE A 50 1.04 -7.75 -16.08
N ASN A 51 -0.03 -7.21 -16.66
CA ASN A 51 -0.57 -7.72 -17.93
C ASN A 51 0.19 -7.19 -19.15
N LYS A 52 1.00 -6.12 -19.00
CA LYS A 52 1.69 -5.46 -20.13
C LYS A 52 3.13 -5.91 -20.29
N ILE A 53 3.75 -6.44 -19.25
CA ILE A 53 5.17 -6.77 -19.22
C ILE A 53 5.35 -8.25 -18.89
N GLN A 54 6.17 -8.93 -19.68
CA GLN A 54 6.71 -10.24 -19.32
C GLN A 54 8.05 -10.02 -18.61
N PHE A 55 8.14 -10.49 -17.36
CA PHE A 55 9.37 -10.33 -16.58
C PHE A 55 10.38 -11.40 -16.95
N ILE A 56 11.64 -10.99 -17.09
CA ILE A 56 12.73 -11.89 -17.42
C ILE A 56 13.15 -12.69 -16.18
N ASP A 57 13.33 -12.00 -15.05
CA ASP A 57 13.71 -12.60 -13.78
C ASP A 57 13.19 -11.76 -12.58
N SER A 58 13.66 -12.06 -11.37
CA SER A 58 13.26 -11.33 -10.17
C SER A 58 13.83 -9.90 -10.10
N GLU A 59 15.01 -9.65 -10.66
CA GLU A 59 15.64 -8.33 -10.61
C GLU A 59 14.99 -7.39 -11.64
N ASP A 60 14.73 -7.87 -12.84
CA ASP A 60 13.92 -7.14 -13.83
C ASP A 60 12.55 -6.80 -13.24
N ARG A 61 11.87 -7.75 -12.59
CA ARG A 61 10.58 -7.48 -11.93
C ARG A 61 10.66 -6.37 -10.89
N LYS A 62 11.69 -6.36 -10.03
CA LYS A 62 11.90 -5.29 -9.05
C LYS A 62 12.13 -3.95 -9.73
N TYR A 63 12.94 -3.93 -10.79
CA TYR A 63 13.21 -2.73 -11.57
C TYR A 63 11.94 -2.16 -12.21
N GLN A 64 11.16 -3.00 -12.91
CA GLN A 64 9.90 -2.58 -13.53
C GLN A 64 8.88 -2.11 -12.49
N LEU A 65 8.79 -2.78 -11.34
CA LEU A 65 7.95 -2.32 -10.22
C LEU A 65 8.39 -0.93 -9.75
N LYS A 66 9.69 -0.67 -9.63
CA LYS A 66 10.19 0.63 -9.19
C LYS A 66 9.85 1.74 -10.18
N LEU A 67 10.01 1.48 -11.48
CA LEU A 67 9.61 2.40 -12.54
C LEU A 67 8.11 2.69 -12.49
N TRP A 68 7.30 1.64 -12.30
CA TRP A 68 5.85 1.78 -12.17
C TRP A 68 5.44 2.61 -10.95
N GLU A 69 6.06 2.38 -9.79
CA GLU A 69 5.83 3.21 -8.60
C GLU A 69 6.17 4.68 -8.85
N MET A 70 7.27 4.96 -9.57
CA MET A 70 7.65 6.33 -9.92
C MET A 70 6.64 6.98 -10.86
N GLU A 71 6.22 6.27 -11.92
CA GLU A 71 5.22 6.76 -12.86
C GLU A 71 3.88 7.04 -12.16
N TYR A 72 3.37 6.05 -11.42
CA TYR A 72 2.09 6.13 -10.74
C TYR A 72 2.06 7.25 -9.69
N ASN A 73 3.10 7.37 -8.87
CA ASN A 73 3.08 8.28 -7.72
C ASN A 73 3.47 9.72 -8.07
N PHE A 74 4.33 9.93 -9.07
CA PHE A 74 4.91 11.25 -9.37
C PHE A 74 4.45 11.87 -10.69
N HIS A 75 4.03 11.07 -11.68
CA HIS A 75 3.75 11.57 -13.01
C HIS A 75 2.28 11.41 -13.41
N ARG A 76 1.59 10.38 -12.91
CA ARG A 76 0.22 10.10 -13.30
C ARG A 76 -0.80 11.00 -12.60
N PRO A 77 -1.58 11.83 -13.32
CA PRO A 77 -2.69 12.57 -12.73
C PRO A 77 -3.93 11.68 -12.54
N HIS A 78 -4.65 11.88 -11.44
CA HIS A 78 -5.83 11.08 -11.11
C HIS A 78 -7.08 11.95 -10.95
N GLN A 79 -8.10 11.69 -11.78
CA GLN A 79 -9.37 12.44 -11.77
C GLN A 79 -10.08 12.42 -10.40
N GLY A 80 -9.99 11.31 -9.66
CA GLY A 80 -10.58 11.19 -8.32
C GLY A 80 -9.93 12.06 -7.24
N ILE A 81 -8.81 12.72 -7.54
CA ILE A 81 -8.09 13.64 -6.65
C ILE A 81 -7.76 14.95 -7.37
N ASN A 82 -8.69 15.47 -8.17
CA ASN A 82 -8.58 16.75 -8.89
C ASN A 82 -7.41 16.78 -9.90
N ASN A 83 -7.13 15.67 -10.58
CA ASN A 83 -6.01 15.51 -11.52
C ASN A 83 -4.63 15.76 -10.90
N LEU A 84 -4.51 15.68 -9.56
CA LEU A 84 -3.23 15.65 -8.89
C LEU A 84 -2.60 14.25 -9.00
N THR A 85 -1.28 14.20 -8.85
CA THR A 85 -0.57 12.95 -8.62
C THR A 85 -0.73 12.50 -7.16
N PRO A 86 -0.57 11.21 -6.85
CA PRO A 86 -0.67 10.73 -5.47
C PRO A 86 0.28 11.45 -4.52
N ILE A 87 1.52 11.76 -4.95
CA ILE A 87 2.48 12.50 -4.13
C ILE A 87 2.05 13.95 -3.91
N GLN A 88 1.57 14.65 -4.94
CA GLN A 88 1.06 16.01 -4.75
C GLN A 88 -0.08 16.03 -3.74
N LYS A 89 -1.01 15.08 -3.84
CA LYS A 89 -2.12 14.97 -2.89
C LYS A 89 -1.63 14.68 -1.47
N ALA A 90 -0.66 13.77 -1.32
CA ALA A 90 -0.07 13.45 -0.03
C ALA A 90 0.67 14.66 0.59
N GLN A 91 1.41 15.42 -0.21
CA GLN A 91 2.10 16.64 0.24
C GLN A 91 1.13 17.72 0.74
N MET A 92 -0.03 17.85 0.11
CA MET A 92 -1.06 18.78 0.57
C MET A 92 -1.70 18.35 1.89
N GLN A 93 -1.86 17.04 2.14
CA GLN A 93 -2.51 16.53 3.35
C GLN A 93 -1.54 16.34 4.52
N HIS A 94 -0.30 15.94 4.24
CA HIS A 94 0.69 15.54 5.23
C HIS A 94 2.09 16.10 4.91
N PRO A 95 2.24 17.44 4.78
CA PRO A 95 3.42 18.07 4.21
C PRO A 95 4.73 17.70 4.91
N ILE A 96 4.71 17.62 6.25
CA ILE A 96 5.89 17.29 7.06
C ILE A 96 6.38 15.88 6.75
N TRP A 97 5.49 14.88 6.78
CA TRP A 97 5.84 13.47 6.59
C TRP A 97 6.34 13.19 5.18
N THR A 98 5.71 13.78 4.17
CA THR A 98 6.13 13.60 2.77
C THR A 98 7.52 14.17 2.50
N LYS A 99 7.92 15.28 3.12
CA LYS A 99 9.27 15.82 2.94
C LYS A 99 10.34 14.86 3.45
N PHE A 100 10.15 14.32 4.66
CA PHE A 100 11.04 13.32 5.23
C PHE A 100 11.09 12.03 4.39
N ALA A 101 9.95 11.53 3.93
CA ALA A 101 9.87 10.31 3.14
C ALA A 101 10.50 10.44 1.74
N LEU A 102 10.49 11.64 1.17
CA LEU A 102 11.07 11.94 -0.14
C LEU A 102 12.54 12.40 -0.07
N GLY A 103 13.08 12.60 1.14
CA GLY A 103 14.46 13.06 1.32
C GLY A 103 14.70 14.49 0.83
N ILE A 104 13.65 15.33 0.76
CA ILE A 104 13.74 16.72 0.31
C ILE A 104 13.82 17.62 1.54
N SER A 105 14.98 18.25 1.78
CA SER A 105 15.21 19.20 2.89
C SER A 105 14.48 20.52 2.67
#